data_AF-B6VZE6-F1
#
_entry.id   AF-B6VZE6-F1
#
_cell.length_a   1.000
_cell.length_b   1.000
_cell.length_c   1.000
_cell.angle_alpha   90.00
_cell.angle_beta   90.00
_cell.angle_gamma   90.00
#
_symmetry.space_group_name_H-M   'P 1'
#
loop_
_entity.id
_entity.type
_entity.pdbx_description
1 polymer ?
#
loop_
_entity_poly.entity_id
_entity_poly.type
_entity_poly.pdbx_seq_one_letter_code
_entity_poly.pdbx_strand_id
1 'polypeptide(L)'
;MDRDVTLYQITSVMAERVFQKIDNFNKGRREDAGFYAISVSTPYRSYYALWRIFPDNTYSPLFIQSLAVTFNDAAERAFQYLQNCNVLLKVKDNTFFEPYYGLSEDIVAFGKYRGKRLAEVYYIDPNYVLWLAHKFEARNPRDKKLAVLAKAFATVHYETVIRKHHLPAGSRFIGQPGERLTDLHLEVLGTRLQLDAYKTTGYYVDQSVLAADAEW
;
A
#
# COMPACT_ATOMS: atom_id res chain seq x y z
N MET A 1 -3.47 -14.74 -15.40
CA MET A 1 -4.56 -14.18 -14.57
C MET A 1 -5.72 -15.14 -14.57
N ASP A 2 -6.40 -15.26 -13.44
CA ASP A 2 -7.69 -15.94 -13.35
C ASP A 2 -8.73 -15.09 -14.09
N ARG A 3 -9.32 -15.60 -15.17
CA ARG A 3 -10.20 -14.83 -16.08
C ARG A 3 -11.68 -14.94 -15.71
N ASP A 4 -12.01 -15.68 -14.66
CA ASP A 4 -13.37 -15.91 -14.19
C ASP A 4 -13.85 -14.77 -13.27
N VAL A 5 -13.92 -13.55 -13.82
CA VAL A 5 -14.47 -12.39 -13.10
C VAL A 5 -15.63 -11.79 -13.89
N THR A 6 -16.79 -11.64 -13.24
CA THR A 6 -17.98 -11.07 -13.88
C THR A 6 -17.89 -9.55 -13.89
N LEU A 7 -17.53 -8.97 -15.03
CA LEU A 7 -17.50 -7.52 -15.20
C LEU A 7 -18.87 -7.01 -15.65
N TYR A 8 -19.53 -6.23 -14.80
CA TYR A 8 -20.82 -5.61 -15.12
C TYR A 8 -20.60 -4.40 -16.05
N GLN A 9 -21.51 -4.23 -17.03
CA GLN A 9 -21.59 -3.04 -17.91
C GLN A 9 -20.40 -2.80 -18.87
N ILE A 10 -19.58 -3.82 -19.15
CA ILE A 10 -18.48 -3.71 -20.14
C ILE A 10 -18.52 -4.88 -21.12
N THR A 11 -18.20 -4.61 -22.39
CA THR A 11 -18.10 -5.65 -23.42
C THR A 11 -16.85 -6.49 -23.21
N SER A 12 -16.89 -7.77 -23.61
CA SER A 12 -15.75 -8.69 -23.50
C SER A 12 -14.48 -8.16 -24.19
N VAL A 13 -14.64 -7.48 -25.33
CA VAL A 13 -13.52 -6.88 -26.08
C VAL A 13 -12.87 -5.72 -25.33
N MET A 14 -13.67 -4.85 -24.70
CA MET A 14 -13.14 -3.73 -23.91
C MET A 14 -12.47 -4.23 -22.62
N ALA A 15 -13.04 -5.25 -21.98
CA ALA A 15 -12.44 -5.91 -20.83
C ALA A 15 -11.07 -6.52 -21.17
N GLU A 16 -10.96 -7.27 -22.28
CA GLU A 16 -9.70 -7.89 -22.69
C GLU A 16 -8.58 -6.86 -22.92
N ARG A 17 -8.90 -5.69 -23.50
CA ARG A 17 -7.91 -4.60 -23.66
C ARG A 17 -7.37 -4.10 -22.32
N VAL A 18 -8.23 -3.96 -21.31
CA VAL A 18 -7.81 -3.53 -19.97
C VAL A 18 -7.00 -4.63 -19.30
N PHE A 19 -7.39 -5.90 -19.44
CA PHE A 19 -6.59 -7.03 -18.93
C PHE A 19 -5.18 -7.05 -19.55
N GLN A 20 -5.06 -6.84 -20.86
CA GLN A 20 -3.75 -6.73 -21.53
C GLN A 20 -2.91 -5.57 -20.99
N LYS A 21 -3.52 -4.42 -20.68
CA LYS A 21 -2.82 -3.31 -20.03
C LYS A 21 -2.28 -3.73 -18.65
N ILE A 22 -3.09 -4.44 -17.85
CA ILE A 22 -2.67 -4.90 -16.52
C ILE A 22 -1.56 -5.96 -16.63
N ASP A 23 -1.65 -6.89 -17.58
CA ASP A 23 -0.60 -7.88 -17.84
C ASP A 23 0.72 -7.19 -18.22
N ASN A 24 0.67 -6.17 -19.07
CA ASN A 24 1.84 -5.37 -19.41
C ASN A 24 2.39 -4.59 -18.20
N PHE A 25 1.51 -4.00 -17.38
CA PHE A 25 1.88 -3.28 -16.15
C PHE A 25 2.55 -4.19 -15.12
N ASN A 26 2.22 -5.49 -15.13
CA ASN A 26 2.75 -6.49 -14.21
C ASN A 26 4.10 -7.09 -14.63
N LYS A 27 4.61 -6.80 -15.82
CA LYS A 27 5.93 -7.31 -16.25
C LYS A 27 7.02 -6.85 -15.27
N GLY A 28 7.75 -7.82 -14.70
CA GLY A 28 8.83 -7.57 -13.74
C GLY A 28 8.39 -7.29 -12.30
N ARG A 29 7.08 -7.30 -12.01
CA ARG A 29 6.54 -7.14 -10.65
C ARG A 29 6.54 -8.45 -9.87
N ARG A 30 6.62 -8.36 -8.55
CA ARG A 30 6.76 -9.52 -7.66
C ARG A 30 5.43 -9.99 -7.08
N GLU A 31 5.35 -11.31 -6.86
CA GLU A 31 4.22 -12.01 -6.23
C GLU A 31 4.49 -12.43 -4.78
N ASP A 32 5.77 -12.57 -4.41
CA ASP A 32 6.23 -12.99 -3.07
C ASP A 32 5.69 -12.10 -1.94
N ALA A 33 5.55 -10.80 -2.21
CA ALA A 33 5.01 -9.82 -1.28
C ALA A 33 3.48 -9.72 -1.30
N GLY A 34 2.76 -10.71 -1.86
CA GLY A 34 1.32 -10.65 -2.08
C GLY A 34 0.95 -9.82 -3.31
N PHE A 35 -0.23 -9.20 -3.32
CA PHE A 35 -0.71 -8.43 -4.48
C PHE A 35 -1.61 -7.25 -4.09
N TYR A 36 -1.71 -6.27 -4.98
CA TYR A 36 -2.79 -5.30 -5.01
C TYR A 36 -3.93 -5.83 -5.88
N ALA A 37 -5.17 -5.46 -5.58
CA ALA A 37 -6.32 -5.89 -6.35
C ALA A 37 -7.26 -4.75 -6.69
N ILE A 38 -7.77 -4.76 -7.91
CA ILE A 38 -8.97 -4.02 -8.32
C ILE A 38 -10.17 -4.91 -8.04
N SER A 39 -11.02 -4.52 -7.08
CA SER A 39 -12.31 -5.18 -6.86
C SER A 39 -13.30 -4.73 -7.93
N VAL A 40 -14.02 -5.68 -8.53
CA VAL A 40 -15.00 -5.38 -9.58
C VAL A 40 -16.27 -4.75 -9.01
N SER A 41 -16.87 -3.80 -9.73
CA SER A 41 -18.16 -3.21 -9.37
C SER A 41 -19.28 -4.26 -9.41
N THR A 42 -20.24 -4.20 -8.50
CA THR A 42 -21.45 -5.05 -8.50
C THR A 42 -22.69 -4.20 -8.77
N PRO A 43 -23.87 -4.81 -9.03
CA PRO A 43 -25.13 -4.07 -9.13
C PRO A 43 -25.45 -3.19 -7.92
N TYR A 44 -24.92 -3.53 -6.74
CA TYR A 44 -25.11 -2.81 -5.48
C TYR A 44 -23.95 -1.88 -5.13
N ARG A 45 -22.81 -2.02 -5.81
CA ARG A 45 -21.59 -1.22 -5.60
C ARG A 45 -20.99 -0.84 -6.94
N SER A 46 -21.40 0.32 -7.45
CA SER A 46 -21.02 0.81 -8.78
C SER A 46 -19.57 1.26 -8.94
N TYR A 47 -18.73 1.15 -7.90
CA TYR A 47 -17.35 1.61 -7.93
C TYR A 47 -16.38 0.44 -7.82
N TYR A 48 -15.40 0.42 -8.71
CA TYR A 48 -14.18 -0.34 -8.55
C TYR A 48 -13.34 0.27 -7.42
N ALA A 49 -12.62 -0.56 -6.66
CA ALA A 49 -11.79 -0.10 -5.56
C ALA A 49 -10.43 -0.80 -5.55
N LEU A 50 -9.45 -0.14 -4.96
CA LEU A 50 -8.10 -0.65 -4.79
C LEU A 50 -7.95 -1.25 -3.39
N TRP A 51 -7.40 -2.46 -3.37
CA TRP A 51 -7.12 -3.22 -2.15
C TRP A 51 -5.69 -3.70 -2.11
N ARG A 52 -5.16 -3.91 -0.91
CA ARG A 52 -3.90 -4.62 -0.67
C ARG A 52 -4.15 -5.95 0.02
N ILE A 53 -3.63 -7.03 -0.57
CA ILE A 53 -3.68 -8.39 -0.02
C ILE A 53 -2.25 -8.77 0.37
N PHE A 54 -2.01 -8.95 1.67
CA PHE A 54 -0.68 -9.24 2.22
C PHE A 54 -0.35 -10.73 2.14
N PRO A 55 0.93 -11.11 2.05
CA PRO A 55 1.35 -12.51 2.03
C PRO A 55 1.01 -13.17 3.38
N ASP A 56 0.75 -14.47 3.33
CA ASP A 56 0.44 -15.33 4.49
C ASP A 56 -0.69 -14.80 5.40
N ASN A 57 -1.58 -13.97 4.85
CA ASN A 57 -2.61 -13.26 5.60
C ASN A 57 -2.06 -12.48 6.82
N THR A 58 -0.83 -11.94 6.70
CA THR A 58 -0.19 -11.12 7.74
C THR A 58 -1.12 -10.02 8.26
N TYR A 59 -1.89 -9.43 7.35
CA TYR A 59 -3.02 -8.56 7.65
C TYR A 59 -4.23 -8.99 6.81
N SER A 60 -5.43 -8.71 7.30
CA SER A 60 -6.65 -8.80 6.49
C SER A 60 -6.55 -7.90 5.26
N PRO A 61 -7.22 -8.24 4.14
CA PRO A 61 -7.33 -7.39 2.97
C PRO A 61 -7.67 -5.94 3.34
N LEU A 62 -6.80 -5.02 2.90
CA LEU A 62 -6.87 -3.62 3.29
C LEU A 62 -7.49 -2.80 2.15
N PHE A 63 -8.61 -2.14 2.43
CA PHE A 63 -9.21 -1.17 1.52
C PHE A 63 -8.34 0.09 1.49
N ILE A 64 -7.91 0.51 0.30
CA ILE A 64 -7.08 1.71 0.12
C ILE A 64 -7.94 2.89 -0.30
N GLN A 65 -8.63 2.77 -1.43
CA GLN A 65 -9.48 3.83 -1.96
C GLN A 65 -10.44 3.31 -3.04
N SER A 66 -11.52 4.06 -3.26
CA SER A 66 -12.35 3.92 -4.46
C SER A 66 -11.59 4.43 -5.68
N LEU A 67 -11.66 3.69 -6.78
CA LEU A 67 -10.95 4.02 -8.01
C LEU A 67 -11.86 4.76 -8.98
N ALA A 68 -12.81 4.09 -9.62
CA ALA A 68 -13.71 4.70 -10.61
C ALA A 68 -14.97 3.85 -10.79
N VAL A 69 -15.94 4.34 -11.56
CA VAL A 69 -17.14 3.58 -11.97
C VAL A 69 -16.93 2.74 -13.23
N THR A 70 -15.88 3.02 -14.01
CA THR A 70 -15.53 2.26 -15.21
C THR A 70 -14.26 1.45 -14.98
N PHE A 71 -14.16 0.28 -15.62
CA PHE A 71 -13.00 -0.60 -15.45
C PHE A 71 -11.71 0.03 -16.00
N ASN A 72 -11.77 0.71 -17.15
CA ASN A 72 -10.60 1.36 -17.74
C ASN A 72 -10.06 2.48 -16.84
N ASP A 73 -10.92 3.39 -16.36
CA ASP A 73 -10.47 4.48 -15.50
C ASP A 73 -9.97 3.96 -14.14
N ALA A 74 -10.55 2.86 -13.66
CA ALA A 74 -10.08 2.21 -12.45
C ALA A 74 -8.67 1.65 -12.62
N ALA A 75 -8.39 1.00 -13.76
CA ALA A 75 -7.06 0.51 -14.08
C ALA A 75 -6.04 1.65 -14.21
N GLU A 76 -6.36 2.72 -14.93
CA GLU A 76 -5.46 3.88 -15.08
C GLU A 76 -5.14 4.53 -13.72
N ARG A 77 -6.15 4.71 -12.85
CA ARG A 77 -5.94 5.23 -11.49
C ARG A 77 -5.11 4.27 -10.63
N ALA A 78 -5.30 2.96 -10.76
CA ALA A 78 -4.48 1.97 -10.08
C ALA A 78 -3.02 2.02 -10.56
N PHE A 79 -2.78 2.17 -11.86
CA PHE A 79 -1.43 2.30 -12.42
C PHE A 79 -0.71 3.54 -11.88
N GLN A 80 -1.39 4.69 -11.86
CA GLN A 80 -0.84 5.92 -11.30
C GLN A 80 -0.52 5.77 -9.81
N TYR A 81 -1.41 5.16 -9.03
CA TYR A 81 -1.18 4.94 -7.60
C TYR A 81 0.00 3.99 -7.34
N LEU A 82 0.16 2.97 -8.19
CA LEU A 82 1.17 1.92 -8.04
C LEU A 82 2.43 2.14 -8.90
N GLN A 83 2.65 3.36 -9.42
CA GLN A 83 3.76 3.66 -10.32
C GLN A 83 5.15 3.38 -9.71
N ASN A 84 5.32 3.59 -8.39
CA ASN A 84 6.57 3.33 -7.68
C ASN A 84 6.59 1.96 -6.97
N CYS A 85 5.49 1.21 -7.06
CA CYS A 85 5.32 -0.06 -6.37
C CYS A 85 5.73 -1.22 -7.28
N ASN A 86 6.43 -2.22 -6.74
CA ASN A 86 6.85 -3.41 -7.48
C ASN A 86 6.01 -4.66 -7.18
N VAL A 87 4.85 -4.49 -6.55
CA VAL A 87 3.93 -5.58 -6.21
C VAL A 87 2.90 -5.74 -7.34
N LEU A 88 2.55 -6.99 -7.66
CA LEU A 88 1.57 -7.32 -8.70
C LEU A 88 0.20 -6.65 -8.46
N LEU A 89 -0.48 -6.33 -9.56
CA LEU A 89 -1.86 -5.89 -9.59
C LEU A 89 -2.76 -6.97 -10.21
N LYS A 90 -3.78 -7.42 -9.49
CA LYS A 90 -4.77 -8.41 -9.97
C LYS A 90 -6.16 -7.77 -10.05
N VAL A 91 -7.07 -8.43 -10.77
CA VAL A 91 -8.49 -8.12 -10.72
C VAL A 91 -9.16 -9.25 -9.94
N LYS A 92 -10.07 -8.90 -9.03
CA LYS A 92 -10.78 -9.87 -8.20
C LYS A 92 -12.26 -9.54 -8.12
N ASP A 93 -13.07 -10.58 -8.10
CA ASP A 93 -14.51 -10.46 -7.89
C ASP A 93 -14.81 -9.83 -6.52
N ASN A 94 -15.90 -9.07 -6.45
CA ASN A 94 -16.27 -8.36 -5.23
C ASN A 94 -16.64 -9.30 -4.07
N THR A 95 -17.14 -10.50 -4.37
CA THR A 95 -17.47 -11.54 -3.37
C THR A 95 -16.31 -11.84 -2.43
N PHE A 96 -15.06 -11.76 -2.91
CA PHE A 96 -13.87 -11.91 -2.07
C PHE A 96 -13.75 -10.81 -1.01
N PHE A 97 -14.19 -9.59 -1.31
CA PHE A 97 -14.06 -8.42 -0.45
C PHE A 97 -15.26 -8.18 0.45
N GLU A 98 -16.40 -8.81 0.16
CA GLU A 98 -17.66 -8.63 0.88
C GLU A 98 -17.56 -8.82 2.40
N PRO A 99 -16.86 -9.85 2.92
CA PRO A 99 -16.70 -10.03 4.36
C PRO A 99 -15.96 -8.89 5.07
N TYR A 100 -15.20 -8.08 4.33
CA TYR A 100 -14.40 -6.98 4.89
C TYR A 100 -15.13 -5.63 4.80
N TYR A 101 -16.25 -5.56 4.09
CA TYR A 101 -17.10 -4.36 4.11
C TYR A 101 -17.79 -4.20 5.47
N GLY A 102 -17.97 -2.96 5.89
CA GLY A 102 -18.72 -2.64 7.12
C GLY A 102 -17.96 -2.89 8.43
N LEU A 103 -16.73 -3.39 8.38
CA LEU A 103 -15.84 -3.41 9.55
C LEU A 103 -15.68 -1.99 10.09
N SER A 104 -15.66 -1.84 11.42
CA SER A 104 -15.57 -0.55 12.12
C SER A 104 -14.26 -0.39 12.89
N GLU A 105 -13.37 -1.37 12.77
CA GLU A 105 -12.07 -1.42 13.46
C GLU A 105 -11.08 -0.40 12.89
N ASP A 106 -11.30 0.04 11.65
CA ASP A 106 -10.58 1.10 10.95
C ASP A 106 -11.12 2.51 11.27
N ILE A 107 -12.21 2.64 12.04
CA ILE A 107 -12.76 3.94 12.43
C ILE A 107 -11.96 4.50 13.60
N VAL A 108 -11.30 5.64 13.36
CA VAL A 108 -10.53 6.38 14.36
C VAL A 108 -11.48 6.88 15.45
N ALA A 109 -11.28 6.43 16.69
CA ALA A 109 -12.16 6.76 17.82
C ALA A 109 -11.74 8.02 18.58
N PHE A 110 -10.65 8.70 18.21
CA PHE A 110 -10.08 9.79 18.99
C PHE A 110 -9.33 10.81 18.11
N GLY A 111 -8.88 11.91 18.72
CA GLY A 111 -8.04 12.90 18.07
C GLY A 111 -8.73 13.65 16.93
N LYS A 112 -7.91 14.31 16.09
CA LYS A 112 -8.33 15.20 15.00
C LYS A 112 -9.28 14.53 13.99
N TYR A 113 -9.10 13.24 13.75
CA TYR A 113 -9.83 12.48 12.73
C TYR A 113 -10.89 11.54 13.32
N ARG A 114 -11.40 11.82 14.52
CA ARG A 114 -12.44 11.00 15.16
C ARG A 114 -13.65 10.83 14.22
N GLY A 115 -14.09 9.58 14.07
CA GLY A 115 -15.22 9.19 13.22
C GLY A 115 -14.86 8.91 11.76
N LYS A 116 -13.62 9.18 11.34
CA LYS A 116 -13.13 8.86 9.99
C LYS A 116 -12.51 7.47 9.92
N ARG A 117 -12.59 6.83 8.76
CA ARG A 117 -11.90 5.57 8.46
C ARG A 117 -10.43 5.82 8.17
N LEU A 118 -9.56 4.88 8.54
CA LEU A 118 -8.12 4.99 8.30
C LEU A 118 -7.76 5.26 6.83
N ALA A 119 -8.49 4.66 5.87
CA ALA A 119 -8.31 4.92 4.44
C ALA A 119 -8.54 6.41 4.07
N GLU A 120 -9.59 7.01 4.63
CA GLU A 120 -9.90 8.44 4.42
C GLU A 120 -8.84 9.33 5.07
N VAL A 121 -8.41 8.96 6.28
CA VAL A 121 -7.36 9.69 6.99
C VAL A 121 -6.04 9.58 6.25
N TYR A 122 -5.68 8.40 5.74
CA TYR A 122 -4.46 8.18 4.97
C TYR A 122 -4.43 9.01 3.68
N TYR A 123 -5.58 9.14 3.01
CA TYR A 123 -5.71 9.99 1.81
C TYR A 123 -5.49 11.48 2.11
N ILE A 124 -5.99 11.97 3.26
CA ILE A 124 -5.92 13.39 3.63
C ILE A 124 -4.59 13.75 4.33
N ASP A 125 -4.15 12.91 5.26
CA ASP A 125 -3.01 13.11 6.14
C ASP A 125 -2.32 11.76 6.44
N PRO A 126 -1.47 11.28 5.52
CA PRO A 126 -0.78 10.00 5.69
C PRO A 126 0.15 10.01 6.92
N ASN A 127 0.66 11.17 7.33
CA ASN A 127 1.53 11.28 8.50
C ASN A 127 0.80 10.91 9.80
N TYR A 128 -0.50 11.17 9.90
CA TYR A 128 -1.31 10.73 11.04
C TYR A 128 -1.39 9.21 11.14
N VAL A 129 -1.56 8.54 10.01
CA VAL A 129 -1.59 7.08 9.97
C VAL A 129 -0.21 6.48 10.23
N LEU A 130 0.87 7.10 9.72
CA LEU A 130 2.24 6.70 10.05
C LEU A 130 2.56 6.89 11.54
N TRP A 131 2.09 7.99 12.15
CA TRP A 131 2.19 8.17 13.60
C TRP A 131 1.42 7.08 14.36
N LEU A 132 0.20 6.74 13.92
CA LEU A 132 -0.56 5.61 14.49
C LEU A 132 0.20 4.27 14.38
N ALA A 133 0.93 4.05 13.28
CA ALA A 133 1.68 2.82 13.07
C ALA A 133 2.92 2.69 13.96
N HIS A 134 3.60 3.80 14.24
CA HIS A 134 4.95 3.80 14.82
C HIS A 134 5.05 4.38 16.24
N LYS A 135 4.19 5.33 16.60
CA LYS A 135 4.32 6.12 17.85
C LYS A 135 3.08 6.04 18.75
N PHE A 136 1.96 5.54 18.26
CA PHE A 136 0.72 5.48 19.04
C PHE A 136 0.73 4.32 20.04
N GLU A 137 0.48 4.66 21.31
CA GLU A 137 0.34 3.70 22.40
C GLU A 137 -1.12 3.30 22.58
N ALA A 138 -1.47 2.10 22.12
CA ALA A 138 -2.82 1.57 22.20
C ALA A 138 -3.23 1.22 23.64
N ARG A 139 -4.37 1.77 24.09
CA ARG A 139 -4.82 1.66 25.49
C ARG A 139 -5.87 0.57 25.72
N ASN A 140 -6.56 0.16 24.67
CA ASN A 140 -7.63 -0.83 24.72
C ASN A 140 -7.56 -1.78 23.50
N PRO A 141 -8.31 -2.89 23.49
CA PRO A 141 -8.28 -3.84 22.36
C PRO A 141 -8.63 -3.24 21.01
N ARG A 142 -9.55 -2.26 20.97
CA ARG A 142 -9.94 -1.57 19.73
C ARG A 142 -8.79 -0.73 19.18
N ASP A 143 -8.10 0.01 20.03
CA ASP A 143 -6.92 0.79 19.67
C ASP A 143 -5.79 -0.10 19.15
N LYS A 144 -5.63 -1.31 19.72
CA LYS A 144 -4.64 -2.28 19.24
C LYS A 144 -4.95 -2.72 17.82
N LYS A 145 -6.20 -3.02 17.49
CA LYS A 145 -6.61 -3.36 16.11
C LYS A 145 -6.41 -2.19 15.15
N LEU A 146 -6.76 -0.97 15.57
CA LEU A 146 -6.53 0.24 14.78
C LEU A 146 -5.03 0.44 14.48
N ALA A 147 -4.15 0.24 15.47
CA ALA A 147 -2.70 0.35 15.31
C ALA A 147 -2.15 -0.73 14.35
N VAL A 148 -2.68 -1.96 14.41
CA VAL A 148 -2.33 -3.04 13.46
C VAL A 148 -2.71 -2.65 12.02
N LEU A 149 -3.92 -2.10 11.81
CA LEU A 149 -4.33 -1.61 10.49
C LEU A 149 -3.48 -0.41 10.03
N ALA A 150 -3.09 0.48 10.93
CA ALA A 150 -2.18 1.57 10.62
C ALA A 150 -0.80 1.07 10.16
N LYS A 151 -0.28 -0.02 10.75
CA LYS A 151 0.95 -0.68 10.28
C LYS A 151 0.80 -1.26 8.88
N ALA A 152 -0.36 -1.82 8.53
CA ALA A 152 -0.64 -2.25 7.17
C ALA A 152 -0.61 -1.07 6.18
N PHE A 153 -1.17 0.09 6.55
CA PHE A 153 -1.05 1.33 5.76
C PHE A 153 0.39 1.85 5.66
N ALA A 154 1.20 1.73 6.72
CA ALA A 154 2.61 2.10 6.67
C ALA A 154 3.36 1.26 5.62
N THR A 155 3.10 -0.05 5.53
CA THR A 155 3.63 -0.90 4.45
C THR A 155 3.22 -0.37 3.07
N VAL A 156 1.93 -0.06 2.87
CA VAL A 156 1.43 0.53 1.60
C VAL A 156 2.12 1.86 1.29
N HIS A 157 2.36 2.70 2.30
CA HIS A 157 3.04 3.99 2.13
C HIS A 157 4.46 3.79 1.61
N TYR A 158 5.22 2.90 2.23
CA TYR A 158 6.60 2.62 1.80
C TYR A 158 6.65 1.93 0.44
N GLU A 159 5.63 1.15 0.07
CA GLU A 159 5.54 0.53 -1.25
C GLU A 159 5.22 1.52 -2.37
N THR A 160 4.45 2.57 -2.10
CA THR A 160 3.89 3.44 -3.16
C THR A 160 4.50 4.84 -3.22
N VAL A 161 4.98 5.37 -2.10
CA VAL A 161 5.52 6.74 -2.02
C VAL A 161 7.03 6.77 -2.21
N ILE A 162 7.74 5.75 -1.70
CA ILE A 162 9.19 5.69 -1.85
C ILE A 162 9.51 5.16 -3.24
N ARG A 163 10.14 6.01 -4.07
CA ARG A 163 10.77 5.56 -5.32
C ARG A 163 11.87 4.57 -4.98
N LYS A 164 11.65 3.31 -5.34
CA LYS A 164 12.68 2.28 -5.27
C LYS A 164 13.62 2.50 -6.45
N HIS A 165 14.86 2.87 -6.16
CA HIS A 165 15.90 2.89 -7.18
C HIS A 165 16.11 1.45 -7.66
N HIS A 166 16.24 1.27 -8.97
CA HIS A 166 16.52 -0.05 -9.52
C HIS A 166 17.96 -0.39 -9.15
N LEU A 167 18.13 -1.14 -8.07
CA LEU A 167 19.43 -1.64 -7.67
C LEU A 167 19.84 -2.73 -8.67
N PRO A 168 21.09 -2.74 -9.17
CA PRO A 168 21.60 -3.85 -9.97
C PRO A 168 21.50 -5.16 -9.17
N ALA A 169 21.28 -6.27 -9.90
CA ALA A 169 20.89 -7.58 -9.35
C ALA A 169 21.93 -8.26 -8.44
N GLY A 170 23.09 -7.64 -8.21
CA GLY A 170 24.16 -8.15 -7.34
C GLY A 170 23.91 -7.85 -5.86
N SER A 171 22.81 -8.31 -5.27
CA SER A 171 22.65 -8.21 -3.81
C SER A 171 23.42 -9.33 -3.12
N ARG A 172 24.44 -8.99 -2.31
CA ARG A 172 25.13 -9.94 -1.42
C ARG A 172 24.53 -9.88 -0.01
N PHE A 173 24.46 -11.01 0.67
CA PHE A 173 24.15 -11.04 2.10
C PHE A 173 25.23 -10.30 2.90
N ILE A 174 24.82 -9.37 3.77
CA ILE A 174 25.74 -8.54 4.59
C ILE A 174 25.63 -8.78 6.10
N GLY A 175 24.54 -9.38 6.60
CA GLY A 175 24.38 -9.71 8.03
C GLY A 175 22.92 -9.93 8.46
N GLN A 176 22.71 -10.24 9.73
CA GLN A 176 21.40 -10.47 10.36
C GLN A 176 20.92 -9.27 11.21
N PRO A 177 19.60 -9.16 11.48
CA PRO A 177 19.06 -8.12 12.36
C PRO A 177 19.73 -8.13 13.74
N GLY A 178 20.32 -7.00 14.14
CA GLY A 178 21.03 -6.84 15.41
C GLY A 178 22.56 -6.91 15.30
N GLU A 179 23.10 -7.35 14.16
CA GLU A 179 24.53 -7.30 13.90
C GLU A 179 24.98 -5.89 13.53
N ARG A 180 26.17 -5.51 14.02
CA ARG A 180 26.82 -4.26 13.63
C ARG A 180 27.63 -4.50 12.36
N LEU A 181 27.22 -3.86 11.27
CA LEU A 181 27.95 -3.89 10.00
C LEU A 181 29.10 -2.85 10.03
N THR A 182 30.31 -3.24 9.62
CA THR A 182 31.48 -2.36 9.47
C THR A 182 32.02 -2.42 8.05
N ASP A 183 32.79 -1.41 7.65
CA ASP A 183 33.53 -1.36 6.38
C ASP A 183 32.66 -1.45 5.11
N LEU A 184 31.43 -0.90 5.18
CA LEU A 184 30.55 -0.77 4.02
C LEU A 184 30.85 0.52 3.26
N HIS A 185 31.01 0.42 1.94
CA HIS A 185 31.10 1.57 1.04
C HIS A 185 29.74 1.84 0.42
N LEU A 186 28.99 2.76 1.04
CA LEU A 186 27.61 3.04 0.66
C LEU A 186 27.51 4.30 -0.21
N GLU A 187 26.84 4.21 -1.35
CA GLU A 187 26.38 5.37 -2.12
C GLU A 187 24.99 5.77 -1.65
N VAL A 188 24.82 7.05 -1.27
CA VAL A 188 23.52 7.60 -0.90
C VAL A 188 22.70 7.87 -2.14
N LEU A 189 21.69 7.02 -2.38
CA LEU A 189 20.79 7.12 -3.52
C LEU A 189 19.68 8.16 -3.32
N GLY A 190 19.39 8.49 -2.07
CA GLY A 190 18.36 9.48 -1.77
C GLY A 190 18.32 9.86 -0.31
N THR A 191 18.03 11.14 -0.07
CA THR A 191 17.73 11.67 1.26
C THR A 191 16.33 12.26 1.25
N ARG A 192 15.55 11.97 2.31
CA ARG A 192 14.26 12.61 2.54
C ARG A 192 14.26 13.24 3.91
N LEU A 193 13.92 14.53 3.95
CA LEU A 193 13.68 15.28 5.17
C LEU A 193 12.18 15.31 5.43
N GLN A 194 11.76 14.85 6.61
CA GLN A 194 10.37 14.85 7.01
C GLN A 194 10.21 15.57 8.34
N LEU A 195 9.33 16.59 8.35
CA LEU A 195 9.02 17.35 9.54
C LEU A 195 8.15 16.49 10.46
N ASP A 196 8.63 16.22 11.68
CA ASP A 196 7.94 15.37 12.63
C ASP A 196 6.95 16.20 13.46
N ALA A 197 5.78 16.47 12.87
CA ALA A 197 4.74 17.31 13.46
C ALA A 197 4.16 16.76 14.80
N TYR A 198 4.52 15.54 15.19
CA TYR A 198 4.07 14.90 16.44
C TYR A 198 5.03 15.12 17.62
N LYS A 199 6.26 15.59 17.37
CA LYS A 199 7.16 16.04 18.43
C LYS A 199 6.89 17.53 18.67
N THR A 200 6.17 17.84 19.74
CA THR A 200 5.71 19.20 20.05
C THR A 200 6.77 20.09 20.73
N THR A 201 7.92 19.52 21.11
CA THR A 201 8.97 20.24 21.86
C THR A 201 10.25 20.43 21.05
N GLY A 202 10.25 21.37 20.11
CA GLY A 202 11.43 21.72 19.29
C GLY A 202 11.25 21.42 17.79
N TYR A 203 12.24 21.80 16.99
CA TYR A 203 12.25 21.50 15.55
C TYR A 203 12.95 20.16 15.32
N TYR A 204 12.19 19.16 14.86
CA TYR A 204 12.72 17.85 14.52
C TYR A 204 12.49 17.53 13.05
N VAL A 205 13.54 17.00 12.43
CA VAL A 205 13.49 16.46 11.07
C VAL A 205 13.95 15.01 11.13
N ASP A 206 13.07 14.09 10.76
CA ASP A 206 13.46 12.70 10.56
C ASP A 206 14.11 12.59 9.17
N GLN A 207 15.35 12.12 9.12
CA GLN A 207 16.09 11.88 7.88
C GLN A 207 16.03 10.39 7.53
N SER A 208 15.48 10.07 6.37
CA SER A 208 15.58 8.72 5.79
C SER A 208 16.65 8.73 4.70
N VAL A 209 17.59 7.79 4.81
CA VAL A 209 18.70 7.60 3.84
C VAL A 209 18.48 6.26 3.15
N LEU A 210 18.35 6.27 1.83
CA LEU A 210 18.48 5.07 1.01
C LEU A 210 19.92 5.00 0.52
N ALA A 211 20.60 3.89 0.77
CA ALA A 211 21.94 3.67 0.30
C ALA A 211 22.12 2.27 -0.29
N ALA A 212 23.06 2.13 -1.20
CA ALA A 212 23.44 0.86 -1.81
C ALA A 212 24.96 0.67 -1.75
N ASP A 213 25.41 -0.58 -1.77
CA ASP A 213 26.83 -0.90 -1.87
C ASP A 213 27.34 -0.39 -3.22
N ALA A 214 28.38 0.45 -3.19
CA ALA A 214 29.03 0.93 -4.39
C ALA A 214 30.02 -0.15 -4.85
N GLU A 215 29.76 -0.78 -6.00
CA GLU A 215 30.81 -1.59 -6.65
C GLU A 215 31.99 -0.66 -7.00
N TRP A 216 33.21 -1.14 -6.73
CA TRP A 216 34.46 -0.45 -7.06
C TRP A 216 34.73 -0.48 -8.57
#